data_AF-A0A2N7C975-F1
#
_entry.id   AF-A0A2N7C975-F1
#
_cell.length_a   1.000
_cell.length_b   1.000
_cell.length_c   1.000
_cell.angle_alpha   90.00
_cell.angle_beta   90.00
_cell.angle_gamma   90.00
#
_symmetry.space_group_name_H-M   'P 1'
#
loop_
_entity.id
_entity.type
_entity.pdbx_description
1 polymer ?
#
loop_
_entity_poly.entity_id
_entity_poly.type
_entity_poly.pdbx_seq_one_letter_code
_entity_poly.pdbx_strand_id
1 'polypeptide(L)'
;MPNFTPNHVVTAASSFSKWQLARKHPGKYALTVERGHWLTRYVSDEPGVAMAEAWRHHLKETAPNHWCLIDRHSDAVFFMQVRNDVVRQAKLLSFDELDTLTLKMSDAVYLTPAIDALDERWSPFVIQAVAALTQKEWQGYTLKKSKAPKIFAGGAVLLMVLIAALWLTRTQDAPVKAVAPVVDDYQSYRQTMSQAISAAKSAEQALHLAALAQSAPPGWTLNALTLQGEQLTARLKRDEDGRLSDARHWSETLAHVDALLTPQSLTLSLPLTQKLKAWSAQMSPFEASDSLLDALTQLGWRISDTKESPSALIKTLSFTLKKDAMTLAELATFETLAEVYPLSLTTLQMTPRESGQYHATLHLTYTGENQ
;
A
#
# COMPACT_ATOMS: atom_id res chain seq x y z
N MET A 1 10.68 -2.71 30.57
CA MET A 1 9.52 -3.13 29.76
C MET A 1 9.66 -4.61 29.41
N PRO A 2 8.60 -5.36 29.07
CA PRO A 2 8.76 -6.74 28.63
C PRO A 2 9.60 -6.81 27.35
N ASN A 3 10.53 -7.77 27.27
CA ASN A 3 11.49 -7.93 26.16
C ASN A 3 10.89 -8.60 24.90
N PHE A 4 9.56 -8.73 24.83
CA PHE A 4 8.88 -9.50 23.79
C PHE A 4 7.52 -8.88 23.45
N THR A 5 7.22 -8.81 22.16
CA THR A 5 5.92 -8.37 21.64
C THR A 5 5.12 -9.59 21.17
N PRO A 6 3.90 -9.80 21.68
CA PRO A 6 3.03 -10.90 21.24
C PRO A 6 2.75 -10.86 19.73
N ASN A 7 2.58 -12.05 19.13
CA ASN A 7 2.14 -12.15 17.74
C ASN A 7 0.75 -11.53 17.60
N HIS A 8 0.59 -10.73 16.55
CA HIS A 8 -0.57 -9.89 16.32
C HIS A 8 -1.24 -10.24 14.99
N VAL A 9 -2.55 -10.51 15.01
CA VAL A 9 -3.36 -10.80 13.82
C VAL A 9 -4.61 -9.92 13.84
N VAL A 10 -4.89 -9.26 12.73
CA VAL A 10 -6.06 -8.39 12.53
C VAL A 10 -6.87 -8.93 11.38
N THR A 11 -8.19 -8.98 11.54
CA THR A 11 -9.12 -9.38 10.49
C THR A 11 -10.42 -8.59 10.61
N ALA A 12 -11.16 -8.45 9.52
CA ALA A 12 -12.54 -8.00 9.60
C ALA A 12 -13.38 -9.04 10.37
N ALA A 13 -14.33 -8.54 11.18
CA ALA A 13 -15.27 -9.33 11.95
C ALA A 13 -16.27 -10.10 11.05
N SER A 14 -16.47 -9.63 9.82
CA SER A 14 -17.23 -10.33 8.78
C SER A 14 -16.53 -11.58 8.25
N SER A 15 -15.19 -11.60 8.22
CA SER A 15 -14.41 -12.72 7.68
C SER A 15 -14.28 -13.88 8.67
N PHE A 16 -14.14 -13.58 9.97
CA PHE A 16 -14.03 -14.58 11.02
C PHE A 16 -14.76 -14.15 12.29
N SER A 17 -15.48 -15.06 12.92
CA SER A 17 -15.91 -14.89 14.30
C SER A 17 -14.72 -15.02 15.27
N LYS A 18 -14.86 -14.47 16.49
CA LYS A 18 -13.85 -14.62 17.58
C LYS A 18 -13.40 -16.07 17.80
N TRP A 19 -14.32 -17.02 17.69
CA TRP A 19 -14.02 -18.44 17.85
C TRP A 19 -13.21 -19.02 16.68
N GLN A 20 -13.59 -18.70 15.44
CA GLN A 20 -12.84 -19.14 14.25
C GLN A 20 -11.43 -18.56 14.25
N LEU A 21 -11.28 -17.27 14.61
CA LEU A 21 -9.99 -16.62 14.74
C LEU A 21 -9.12 -17.28 15.82
N ALA A 22 -9.71 -17.63 16.97
CA ALA A 22 -9.01 -18.32 18.05
C ALA A 22 -8.56 -19.74 17.67
N ARG A 23 -9.32 -20.44 16.81
CA ARG A 23 -8.97 -21.77 16.32
C ARG A 23 -7.86 -21.71 15.26
N LYS A 24 -7.88 -20.72 14.37
CA LYS A 24 -6.88 -20.53 13.32
C LYS A 24 -5.54 -20.02 13.87
N HIS A 25 -5.58 -19.21 14.92
CA HIS A 25 -4.40 -18.67 15.60
C HIS A 25 -4.43 -19.03 17.09
N PRO A 26 -4.09 -20.28 17.45
CA PRO A 26 -4.01 -20.72 18.84
C PRO A 26 -2.79 -20.10 19.53
N GLY A 27 -2.87 -19.98 20.86
CA GLY A 27 -1.76 -19.52 21.71
C GLY A 27 -2.04 -19.82 23.18
N LYS A 28 -0.98 -20.08 23.96
CA LYS A 28 -1.10 -20.41 25.40
C LYS A 28 -1.60 -19.22 26.21
N TYR A 29 -1.21 -18.01 25.82
CA TYR A 29 -1.72 -16.74 26.33
C TYR A 29 -2.33 -15.96 25.17
N ALA A 30 -3.53 -15.43 25.37
CA ALA A 30 -4.24 -14.71 24.31
C ALA A 30 -5.06 -13.55 24.84
N LEU A 31 -5.23 -12.54 23.99
CA LEU A 31 -6.18 -11.45 24.14
C LEU A 31 -6.85 -11.24 22.80
N THR A 32 -8.17 -11.08 22.78
CA THR A 32 -8.92 -10.75 21.57
C THR A 32 -9.75 -9.51 21.84
N VAL A 33 -9.52 -8.48 21.05
CA VAL A 33 -10.15 -7.17 21.14
C VAL A 33 -11.01 -6.99 19.89
N GLU A 34 -12.19 -6.41 20.06
CA GLU A 34 -13.10 -6.05 18.96
C GLU A 34 -13.27 -4.54 18.95
N ARG A 35 -13.08 -3.92 17.80
CA ARG A 35 -13.19 -2.47 17.58
C ARG A 35 -13.91 -2.23 16.25
N GLY A 36 -15.13 -1.71 16.31
CA GLY A 36 -15.96 -1.56 15.12
C GLY A 36 -16.14 -2.90 14.40
N HIS A 37 -15.79 -2.93 13.11
CA HIS A 37 -15.85 -4.13 12.28
C HIS A 37 -14.55 -4.94 12.28
N TRP A 38 -13.62 -4.69 13.21
CA TRP A 38 -12.32 -5.35 13.27
C TRP A 38 -12.16 -6.21 14.52
N LEU A 39 -11.55 -7.38 14.32
CA LEU A 39 -11.12 -8.29 15.36
C LEU A 39 -9.60 -8.37 15.35
N THR A 40 -9.01 -8.05 16.50
CA THR A 40 -7.58 -8.14 16.74
C THR A 40 -7.31 -9.22 17.76
N ARG A 41 -6.41 -10.15 17.43
CA ARG A 41 -5.99 -11.22 18.32
C ARG A 41 -4.49 -11.16 18.56
N TYR A 42 -4.13 -11.06 19.83
CA TYR A 42 -2.77 -11.17 20.33
C TYR A 42 -2.57 -12.58 20.90
N VAL A 43 -1.48 -13.24 20.51
CA VAL A 43 -1.13 -14.59 21.01
C VAL A 43 0.35 -14.66 21.37
N SER A 44 0.63 -15.45 22.41
CA SER A 44 1.98 -15.72 22.90
C SER A 44 2.03 -17.08 23.59
N ASP A 45 3.19 -17.72 23.58
CA ASP A 45 3.47 -18.93 24.37
C ASP A 45 3.91 -18.61 25.81
N GLU A 46 4.36 -17.37 26.04
CA GLU A 46 4.77 -16.86 27.34
C GLU A 46 3.82 -15.77 27.85
N PRO A 47 3.72 -15.55 29.18
CA PRO A 47 3.01 -14.39 29.72
C PRO A 47 3.57 -13.11 29.11
N GLY A 48 2.72 -12.29 28.53
CA GLY A 48 3.11 -11.05 27.90
C GLY A 48 2.03 -9.99 27.99
N VAL A 49 2.29 -8.85 27.37
CA VAL A 49 1.39 -7.70 27.37
C VAL A 49 1.12 -7.27 25.94
N ALA A 50 -0.13 -7.00 25.60
CA ALA A 50 -0.49 -6.38 24.33
C ALA A 50 -0.13 -4.89 24.37
N MET A 51 1.17 -4.58 24.28
CA MET A 51 1.70 -3.22 24.44
C MET A 51 1.09 -2.22 23.46
N ALA A 52 0.77 -2.68 22.24
CA ALA A 52 0.10 -1.85 21.24
C ALA A 52 -1.28 -1.36 21.69
N GLU A 53 -2.05 -2.18 22.42
CA GLU A 53 -3.35 -1.76 22.96
C GLU A 53 -3.19 -0.74 24.09
N ALA A 54 -2.14 -0.90 24.92
CA ALA A 54 -1.83 0.04 25.99
C ALA A 54 -1.46 1.42 25.43
N TRP A 55 -0.56 1.47 24.44
CA TRP A 55 -0.19 2.70 23.73
C TRP A 55 -1.37 3.34 23.02
N ARG A 56 -2.15 2.54 22.27
CA ARG A 56 -3.37 3.03 21.59
C ARG A 56 -4.38 3.60 22.58
N HIS A 57 -4.52 3.01 23.77
CA HIS A 57 -5.40 3.56 24.79
C HIS A 57 -4.87 4.86 25.40
N HIS A 58 -3.56 4.94 25.67
CA HIS A 58 -2.92 6.13 26.23
C HIS A 58 -3.02 7.33 25.28
N LEU A 59 -2.84 7.12 23.97
CA LEU A 59 -2.84 8.18 22.96
C LEU A 59 -4.22 8.46 22.33
N LYS A 60 -5.27 7.74 22.72
CA LYS A 60 -6.58 7.75 22.02
C LYS A 60 -7.17 9.15 21.84
N GLU A 61 -7.14 9.97 22.89
CA GLU A 61 -7.82 11.27 22.89
C GLU A 61 -7.04 12.36 22.11
N THR A 62 -5.74 12.13 21.88
CA THR A 62 -4.85 13.13 21.27
C THR A 62 -4.37 12.75 19.88
N ALA A 63 -4.37 11.47 19.56
CA ALA A 63 -3.83 10.98 18.29
C ALA A 63 -4.81 11.16 17.13
N PRO A 64 -4.31 11.44 15.92
CA PRO A 64 -5.13 11.50 14.72
C PRO A 64 -5.68 10.12 14.34
N ASN A 65 -6.44 10.04 13.24
CA ASN A 65 -7.01 8.77 12.78
C ASN A 65 -5.94 7.76 12.34
N HIS A 66 -4.85 8.23 11.72
CA HIS A 66 -3.74 7.39 11.30
C HIS A 66 -2.43 7.89 11.91
N TRP A 67 -1.82 7.08 12.78
CA TRP A 67 -0.54 7.40 13.40
C TRP A 67 0.35 6.17 13.58
N CYS A 68 1.64 6.43 13.77
CA CYS A 68 2.62 5.43 14.15
C CYS A 68 3.27 5.77 15.49
N LEU A 69 3.79 4.77 16.19
CA LEU A 69 4.63 4.95 17.37
C LEU A 69 5.87 4.08 17.28
N ILE A 70 7.00 4.68 17.69
CA ILE A 70 8.31 4.04 17.75
C ILE A 70 8.82 4.12 19.20
N ASP A 71 9.00 2.97 19.82
CA ASP A 71 9.53 2.82 21.17
C ASP A 71 10.86 2.08 21.14
N ARG A 72 11.86 2.55 21.90
CA ARG A 72 13.19 1.93 21.87
C ARG A 72 13.23 0.73 22.81
N HIS A 73 13.59 -0.43 22.27
CA HIS A 73 13.74 -1.69 22.99
C HIS A 73 15.16 -2.24 22.82
N SER A 74 16.09 -1.79 23.67
CA SER A 74 17.51 -2.12 23.63
C SER A 74 18.15 -1.93 22.23
N ASP A 75 18.29 -3.02 21.48
CA ASP A 75 18.92 -3.11 20.17
C ASP A 75 17.89 -3.12 19.01
N ALA A 76 16.60 -3.11 19.35
CA ALA A 76 15.47 -3.06 18.44
C ALA A 76 14.56 -1.86 18.73
N VAL A 77 13.61 -1.62 17.83
CA VAL A 77 12.47 -0.73 18.02
C VAL A 77 11.18 -1.53 18.04
N PHE A 78 10.32 -1.21 18.99
CA PHE A 78 8.92 -1.57 18.92
C PHE A 78 8.22 -0.55 18.04
N PHE A 79 7.71 -1.02 16.91
CA PHE A 79 6.95 -0.25 15.96
C PHE A 79 5.50 -0.67 16.01
N MET A 80 4.60 0.31 16.10
CA MET A 80 3.18 0.08 15.91
C MET A 80 2.53 1.12 15.01
N GLN A 81 1.49 0.68 14.31
CA GLN A 81 0.65 1.52 13.47
C GLN A 81 -0.80 1.36 13.91
N VAL A 82 -1.49 2.48 14.06
CA VAL A 82 -2.91 2.54 14.37
C VAL A 82 -3.64 3.30 13.27
N ARG A 83 -4.77 2.75 12.84
CA ARG A 83 -5.67 3.40 11.88
C ARG A 83 -7.11 3.25 12.33
N ASN A 84 -7.84 4.36 12.34
CA ASN A 84 -9.24 4.43 12.78
C ASN A 84 -9.43 3.66 14.08
N ASP A 85 -8.57 3.93 15.06
CA ASP A 85 -8.60 3.34 16.39
C ASP A 85 -8.23 1.84 16.51
N VAL A 86 -7.83 1.21 15.39
CA VAL A 86 -7.44 -0.20 15.32
C VAL A 86 -5.94 -0.34 15.16
N VAL A 87 -5.30 -1.15 16.00
CA VAL A 87 -3.89 -1.55 15.82
C VAL A 87 -3.79 -2.40 14.56
N ARG A 88 -3.07 -1.92 13.54
CA ARG A 88 -2.87 -2.63 12.26
C ARG A 88 -1.57 -3.41 12.24
N GLN A 89 -0.54 -2.86 12.87
CA GLN A 89 0.78 -3.47 12.97
C GLN A 89 1.36 -3.24 14.35
N ALA A 90 2.03 -4.25 14.89
CA ALA A 90 2.77 -4.19 16.14
C ALA A 90 3.89 -5.24 16.08
N LYS A 91 5.15 -4.80 16.00
CA LYS A 91 6.31 -5.68 15.81
C LYS A 91 7.57 -5.10 16.46
N LEU A 92 8.51 -5.97 16.82
CA LEU A 92 9.89 -5.60 17.09
C LEU A 92 10.69 -5.74 15.79
N LEU A 93 11.45 -4.71 15.44
CA LEU A 93 12.29 -4.66 14.25
C LEU A 93 13.53 -3.82 14.50
N SER A 94 14.55 -3.95 13.66
CA SER A 94 15.71 -3.06 13.68
C SER A 94 15.35 -1.68 13.12
N PHE A 95 16.12 -0.64 13.44
CA PHE A 95 15.85 0.71 12.91
C PHE A 95 15.85 0.76 11.38
N ASP A 96 16.70 -0.05 10.72
CA ASP A 96 16.82 -0.08 9.26
C ASP A 96 15.63 -0.77 8.56
N GLU A 97 14.84 -1.54 9.31
CA GLU A 97 13.64 -2.23 8.82
C GLU A 97 12.37 -1.38 8.98
N LEU A 98 12.49 -0.14 9.48
CA LEU A 98 11.36 0.78 9.58
C LEU A 98 10.84 1.12 8.18
N ASP A 99 9.56 0.86 7.97
CA ASP A 99 8.91 1.08 6.70
C ASP A 99 8.63 2.58 6.51
N THR A 100 9.48 3.24 5.73
CA THR A 100 9.39 4.68 5.46
C THR A 100 8.08 5.07 4.83
N LEU A 101 7.45 4.19 4.03
CA LEU A 101 6.16 4.45 3.42
C LEU A 101 5.06 4.51 4.49
N THR A 102 5.09 3.60 5.46
CA THR A 102 4.14 3.61 6.59
C THR A 102 4.24 4.90 7.39
N LEU A 103 5.46 5.39 7.61
CA LEU A 103 5.71 6.65 8.29
C LEU A 103 5.21 7.85 7.46
N LYS A 104 5.53 7.90 6.15
CA LYS A 104 5.07 8.98 5.23
C LYS A 104 3.55 9.10 5.16
N MET A 105 2.82 8.00 5.26
CA MET A 105 1.34 8.01 5.26
C MET A 105 0.70 8.45 6.58
N SER A 106 1.46 8.52 7.67
CA SER A 106 0.88 8.75 8.99
C SER A 106 0.76 10.24 9.26
N ASP A 107 -0.38 10.67 9.82
CA ASP A 107 -0.62 12.06 10.17
C ASP A 107 0.29 12.53 11.32
N ALA A 108 0.73 11.59 12.16
CA ALA A 108 1.70 11.81 13.23
C ALA A 108 2.55 10.56 13.49
N VAL A 109 3.81 10.78 13.87
CA VAL A 109 4.74 9.75 14.33
C VAL A 109 5.16 10.07 15.76
N TYR A 110 4.77 9.21 16.70
CA TYR A 110 5.10 9.35 18.11
C TYR A 110 6.43 8.69 18.44
N LEU A 111 7.34 9.44 19.05
CA LEU A 111 8.63 8.93 19.52
C LEU A 111 8.67 8.95 21.05
N THR A 112 9.06 7.83 21.63
CA THR A 112 9.33 7.78 23.08
C THR A 112 10.66 8.47 23.42
N PRO A 113 10.89 8.86 24.69
CA PRO A 113 12.04 9.71 25.05
C PRO A 113 13.41 9.04 24.86
N ALA A 114 13.43 7.72 24.64
CA ALA A 114 14.64 6.96 24.37
C ALA A 114 15.10 7.06 22.91
N ILE A 115 14.35 7.77 22.05
CA ILE A 115 14.70 8.05 20.67
C ILE A 115 14.90 9.56 20.54
N ASP A 116 16.02 9.96 19.94
CA ASP A 116 16.28 11.37 19.68
C ASP A 116 15.35 11.86 18.57
N ALA A 117 14.42 12.74 18.92
CA ALA A 117 13.47 13.35 18.00
C ALA A 117 14.11 14.39 17.08
N LEU A 118 15.34 14.83 17.39
CA LEU A 118 16.10 15.81 16.60
C LEU A 118 17.00 15.18 15.54
N ASP A 119 17.02 13.85 15.44
CA ASP A 119 17.77 13.14 14.40
C ASP A 119 17.25 13.55 13.00
N GLU A 120 18.16 13.91 12.09
CA GLU A 120 17.85 14.38 10.73
C GLU A 120 16.98 13.38 9.95
N ARG A 121 17.06 12.09 10.27
CA ARG A 121 16.26 11.03 9.65
C ARG A 121 14.76 11.23 9.86
N TRP A 122 14.36 12.02 10.86
CA TRP A 122 12.96 12.32 11.13
C TRP A 122 12.43 13.59 10.49
N SER A 123 13.31 14.38 9.86
CA SER A 123 12.95 15.64 9.20
C SER A 123 11.77 15.57 8.22
N PRO A 124 11.50 14.46 7.49
CA PRO A 124 10.35 14.42 6.58
C PRO A 124 9.02 14.08 7.26
N PHE A 125 8.98 13.85 8.59
CA PHE A 125 7.79 13.37 9.29
C PHE A 125 7.29 14.35 10.37
N VAL A 126 6.00 14.31 10.66
CA VAL A 126 5.38 15.06 11.77
C VAL A 126 5.65 14.31 13.09
N ILE A 127 6.77 14.63 13.73
CA ILE A 127 7.20 13.99 14.98
C ILE A 127 6.53 14.62 16.20
N GLN A 128 6.06 13.77 17.11
CA GLN A 128 5.61 14.17 18.44
C GLN A 128 6.29 13.32 19.51
N ALA A 129 6.94 13.96 20.48
CA ALA A 129 7.49 13.25 21.62
C ALA A 129 6.36 12.84 22.58
N VAL A 130 6.37 11.58 23.04
CA VAL A 130 5.44 11.06 24.04
C VAL A 130 6.20 10.49 25.23
N ALA A 131 5.65 10.64 26.44
CA ALA A 131 6.21 10.01 27.64
C ALA A 131 6.08 8.49 27.57
N ALA A 132 7.08 7.77 28.13
CA ALA A 132 7.03 6.31 28.21
C ALA A 132 5.86 5.83 29.08
N LEU A 133 5.21 4.72 28.69
CA LEU A 133 4.14 4.11 29.49
C LEU A 133 4.63 3.71 30.88
N THR A 134 3.87 4.09 31.90
CA THR A 134 4.05 3.63 33.27
C THR A 134 3.48 2.22 33.46
N GLN A 135 3.92 1.52 34.52
CA GLN A 135 3.48 0.16 34.80
C GLN A 135 1.96 0.03 34.96
N LYS A 136 1.31 1.02 35.56
CA LYS A 136 -0.14 1.02 35.78
C LYS A 136 -0.92 1.06 34.48
N GLU A 137 -0.39 1.69 33.44
CA GLU A 137 -1.08 1.93 32.17
C GLU A 137 -1.13 0.68 31.28
N TRP A 138 -0.10 -0.17 31.32
CA TRP A 138 -0.07 -1.39 30.51
C TRP A 138 -0.53 -2.66 31.24
N GLN A 139 -0.61 -2.66 32.57
CA GLN A 139 -1.03 -3.83 33.37
C GLN A 139 -2.42 -4.37 32.97
N GLY A 140 -3.35 -3.52 32.56
CA GLY A 140 -4.69 -3.93 32.10
C GLY A 140 -4.68 -4.78 30.81
N TYR A 141 -3.58 -4.78 30.07
CA TYR A 141 -3.43 -5.40 28.76
C TYR A 141 -2.59 -6.69 28.80
N THR A 142 -2.39 -7.27 29.98
CA THR A 142 -1.73 -8.58 30.13
C THR A 142 -2.53 -9.68 29.44
N LEU A 143 -1.85 -10.53 28.67
CA LEU A 143 -2.43 -11.68 28.00
C LEU A 143 -2.93 -12.69 29.04
N LYS A 144 -4.16 -13.17 28.86
CA LYS A 144 -4.76 -14.16 29.75
C LYS A 144 -4.44 -15.57 29.26
N LYS A 145 -4.18 -16.49 30.19
CA LYS A 145 -3.98 -17.91 29.84
C LYS A 145 -5.23 -18.43 29.13
N SER A 146 -5.08 -18.94 27.91
CA SER A 146 -6.21 -19.44 27.14
C SER A 146 -6.74 -20.71 27.80
N LYS A 147 -8.05 -20.74 28.08
CA LYS A 147 -8.72 -21.96 28.49
C LYS A 147 -9.03 -22.72 27.20
N ALA A 148 -8.26 -23.76 26.90
CA ALA A 148 -8.63 -24.68 25.83
C ALA A 148 -10.06 -25.18 26.09
N PRO A 149 -10.95 -25.21 25.08
CA PRO A 149 -12.26 -25.79 25.26
C PRO A 149 -12.07 -27.27 25.61
N LYS A 150 -12.37 -27.64 26.87
CA LYS A 150 -12.43 -29.04 27.28
C LYS A 150 -13.57 -29.67 26.49
N ILE A 151 -13.25 -30.42 25.45
CA ILE A 151 -14.22 -31.24 24.74
C ILE A 151 -14.67 -32.31 25.73
N PHE A 152 -15.85 -32.11 26.33
CA PHE A 152 -16.50 -33.13 27.15
C PHE A 152 -16.86 -34.32 26.24
N ALA A 153 -16.06 -35.38 26.31
CA ALA A 153 -16.24 -36.62 25.54
C ALA A 153 -17.56 -37.37 25.85
N GLY A 154 -18.34 -36.92 26.86
CA GLY A 154 -19.61 -37.54 27.25
C GLY A 154 -20.79 -37.27 26.31
N GLY A 155 -20.73 -36.24 25.45
CA GLY A 155 -21.83 -35.89 24.54
C GLY A 155 -21.83 -36.64 23.20
N ALA A 156 -20.69 -37.23 22.81
CA ALA A 156 -20.51 -37.82 21.48
C ALA A 156 -21.31 -39.11 21.27
N VAL A 157 -21.57 -39.88 22.34
CA VAL A 157 -22.31 -41.15 22.25
C VAL A 157 -23.81 -40.91 22.03
N LEU A 158 -24.40 -39.91 22.70
CA LEU A 158 -25.80 -39.55 22.52
C LEU A 158 -26.07 -38.90 21.15
N LEU A 159 -25.10 -38.13 20.62
CA LEU A 159 -25.21 -37.54 19.29
C LEU A 159 -25.09 -38.60 18.17
N MET A 160 -24.22 -39.61 18.32
CA MET A 160 -24.10 -40.68 17.32
C MET A 160 -25.36 -41.54 17.22
N VAL A 161 -26.06 -41.79 18.34
CA VAL A 161 -27.34 -42.52 18.33
C VAL A 161 -28.44 -41.69 17.65
N LEU A 162 -28.48 -40.38 17.88
CA LEU A 162 -29.41 -39.47 17.21
C LEU A 162 -29.11 -39.30 15.71
N ILE A 163 -27.83 -39.30 15.33
CA ILE A 163 -27.41 -39.22 13.92
C ILE A 163 -27.74 -40.54 13.19
N ALA A 164 -27.55 -41.70 13.82
CA ALA A 164 -27.93 -42.99 13.24
C ALA A 164 -29.46 -43.10 13.03
N ALA A 165 -30.26 -42.56 13.96
CA ALA A 165 -31.71 -42.50 13.81
C ALA A 165 -32.17 -41.51 12.71
N LEU A 166 -31.43 -40.41 12.50
CA LEU A 166 -31.71 -39.46 11.42
C LEU A 166 -31.31 -39.98 10.03
N TRP A 167 -30.25 -40.80 9.93
CA TRP A 167 -29.79 -41.37 8.65
C TRP A 167 -30.76 -42.40 8.05
N LEU A 168 -31.62 -43.03 8.87
CA LEU A 168 -32.65 -43.95 8.40
C LEU A 168 -33.86 -43.29 7.75
N THR A 169 -33.97 -41.94 7.76
CA THR A 169 -35.19 -41.24 7.30
C THR A 169 -34.94 -40.13 6.27
N ARG A 170 -33.72 -39.93 5.76
CA ARG A 170 -33.44 -38.87 4.78
C ARG A 170 -32.55 -39.34 3.63
N THR A 171 -33.17 -39.87 2.59
CA THR A 171 -32.63 -39.81 1.23
C THR A 171 -33.36 -38.71 0.48
N GLN A 172 -32.87 -37.48 0.61
CA GLN A 172 -33.06 -36.41 -0.35
C GLN A 172 -31.98 -35.36 -0.04
N ASP A 173 -30.84 -35.49 -0.72
CA ASP A 173 -29.81 -34.47 -0.71
C ASP A 173 -30.41 -33.18 -1.30
N ALA A 174 -30.63 -32.20 -0.43
CA ALA A 174 -30.86 -30.84 -0.87
C ALA A 174 -29.58 -30.38 -1.60
N PRO A 175 -29.69 -29.66 -2.73
CA PRO A 175 -28.52 -29.17 -3.43
C PRO A 175 -27.71 -28.31 -2.46
N VAL A 176 -26.44 -28.68 -2.27
CA VAL A 176 -25.46 -27.87 -1.58
C VAL A 176 -25.48 -26.52 -2.27
N LYS A 177 -26.09 -25.51 -1.63
CA LYS A 177 -25.96 -24.12 -2.05
C LYS A 177 -24.47 -23.89 -2.17
N ALA A 178 -23.99 -23.67 -3.39
CA ALA A 178 -22.61 -23.30 -3.65
C ALA A 178 -22.33 -22.09 -2.76
N VAL A 179 -21.57 -22.31 -1.69
CA VAL A 179 -21.00 -21.23 -0.89
C VAL A 179 -20.17 -20.45 -1.89
N ALA A 180 -20.59 -19.22 -2.19
CA ALA A 180 -19.82 -18.33 -3.06
C ALA A 180 -18.36 -18.39 -2.57
N PRO A 181 -17.38 -18.62 -3.46
CA PRO A 181 -15.99 -18.63 -3.04
C PRO A 181 -15.75 -17.31 -2.31
N VAL A 182 -15.42 -17.40 -1.02
CA VAL A 182 -14.98 -16.24 -0.25
C VAL A 182 -13.66 -15.84 -0.90
N VAL A 183 -13.74 -14.91 -1.85
CA VAL A 183 -12.56 -14.25 -2.39
C VAL A 183 -11.91 -13.58 -1.20
N ASP A 184 -10.71 -14.03 -0.85
CA ASP A 184 -9.90 -13.37 0.15
C ASP A 184 -9.49 -12.03 -0.46
N ASP A 185 -10.32 -11.00 -0.25
CA ASP A 185 -10.15 -9.66 -0.82
C ASP A 185 -8.76 -9.08 -0.51
N TYR A 186 -8.14 -9.51 0.59
CA TYR A 186 -6.75 -9.19 0.89
C TYR A 186 -5.79 -9.83 -0.12
N GLN A 187 -5.94 -11.11 -0.47
CA GLN A 187 -5.10 -11.75 -1.49
C GLN A 187 -5.26 -11.09 -2.86
N SER A 188 -6.49 -10.77 -3.25
CA SER A 188 -6.78 -10.03 -4.48
C SER A 188 -6.10 -8.66 -4.50
N TYR A 189 -6.16 -7.93 -3.38
CA TYR A 189 -5.46 -6.67 -3.21
C TYR A 189 -3.94 -6.81 -3.34
N ARG A 190 -3.33 -7.78 -2.62
CA ARG A 190 -1.88 -8.00 -2.66
C ARG A 190 -1.41 -8.33 -4.07
N GLN A 191 -2.17 -9.18 -4.77
CA GLN A 191 -1.87 -9.55 -6.14
C GLN A 191 -1.95 -8.33 -7.06
N THR A 192 -3.02 -7.54 -6.96
CA THR A 192 -3.21 -6.30 -7.74
C THR A 192 -2.04 -5.33 -7.52
N MET A 193 -1.70 -5.01 -6.27
CA MET A 193 -0.58 -4.12 -5.97
C MET A 193 0.76 -4.68 -6.43
N SER A 194 0.97 -6.00 -6.34
CA SER A 194 2.23 -6.62 -6.79
C SER A 194 2.43 -6.58 -8.30
N GLN A 195 1.36 -6.40 -9.10
CA GLN A 195 1.39 -6.43 -10.56
C GLN A 195 1.18 -5.04 -11.18
N ALA A 196 0.50 -4.14 -10.49
CA ALA A 196 0.21 -2.79 -10.97
C ALA A 196 1.49 -1.95 -11.10
N ILE A 197 1.62 -1.24 -12.21
CA ILE A 197 2.75 -0.36 -12.50
C ILE A 197 2.64 0.90 -11.62
N SER A 198 3.73 1.27 -10.94
CA SER A 198 3.76 2.45 -10.08
C SER A 198 3.70 3.75 -10.91
N ALA A 199 2.77 4.64 -10.58
CA ALA A 199 2.67 5.94 -11.23
C ALA A 199 3.91 6.82 -11.02
N ALA A 200 4.46 6.84 -9.81
CA ALA A 200 5.70 7.57 -9.50
C ALA A 200 6.86 7.09 -10.38
N LYS A 201 7.11 5.78 -10.39
CA LYS A 201 8.21 5.21 -11.17
C LYS A 201 8.02 5.34 -12.67
N SER A 202 6.78 5.34 -13.13
CA SER A 202 6.48 5.62 -14.53
C SER A 202 6.78 7.07 -14.90
N ALA A 203 6.47 8.02 -14.01
CA ALA A 203 6.79 9.43 -14.20
C ALA A 203 8.32 9.67 -14.18
N GLU A 204 9.05 9.05 -13.25
CA GLU A 204 10.53 9.08 -13.20
C GLU A 204 11.15 8.60 -14.53
N GLN A 205 10.69 7.46 -15.04
CA GLN A 205 11.19 6.91 -16.30
C GLN A 205 10.76 7.75 -17.52
N ALA A 206 9.58 8.38 -17.46
CA ALA A 206 9.14 9.34 -18.48
C ALA A 206 10.01 10.60 -18.50
N LEU A 207 10.40 11.11 -17.34
CA LEU A 207 11.37 12.20 -17.22
C LEU A 207 12.72 11.81 -17.83
N HIS A 208 13.20 10.61 -17.52
CA HIS A 208 14.45 10.10 -18.06
C HIS A 208 14.41 10.00 -19.60
N LEU A 209 13.37 9.40 -20.17
CA LEU A 209 13.22 9.31 -21.63
C LEU A 209 13.01 10.67 -22.30
N ALA A 210 12.26 11.58 -21.67
CA ALA A 210 12.09 12.93 -22.19
C ALA A 210 13.43 13.69 -22.23
N ALA A 211 14.24 13.57 -21.17
CA ALA A 211 15.57 14.18 -21.11
C ALA A 211 16.52 13.57 -22.16
N LEU A 212 16.53 12.24 -22.33
CA LEU A 212 17.28 11.59 -23.40
C LEU A 212 16.83 12.10 -24.78
N ALA A 213 15.52 12.15 -25.03
CA ALA A 213 14.99 12.63 -26.31
C ALA A 213 15.35 14.10 -26.59
N GLN A 214 15.52 14.94 -25.57
CA GLN A 214 16.02 16.31 -25.73
C GLN A 214 17.50 16.37 -26.10
N SER A 215 18.30 15.36 -25.74
CA SER A 215 19.71 15.23 -26.13
C SER A 215 19.91 14.65 -27.54
N ALA A 216 18.84 14.42 -28.28
CA ALA A 216 18.91 13.83 -29.60
C ALA A 216 19.67 14.74 -30.60
N PRO A 217 20.30 14.16 -31.63
CA PRO A 217 21.01 14.92 -32.64
C PRO A 217 20.12 15.95 -33.35
N PRO A 218 20.69 17.04 -33.88
CA PRO A 218 19.94 18.02 -34.67
C PRO A 218 19.12 17.38 -35.79
N GLY A 219 17.90 17.90 -35.98
CA GLY A 219 16.92 17.36 -36.93
C GLY A 219 16.21 16.08 -36.46
N TRP A 220 16.34 15.71 -35.19
CA TRP A 220 15.52 14.69 -34.53
C TRP A 220 14.79 15.31 -33.35
N THR A 221 13.47 15.36 -33.42
CA THR A 221 12.64 15.99 -32.39
C THR A 221 11.69 15.00 -31.77
N LEU A 222 11.50 15.08 -30.45
CA LEU A 222 10.50 14.30 -29.76
C LEU A 222 9.12 14.62 -30.37
N ASN A 223 8.36 13.58 -30.70
CA ASN A 223 7.02 13.69 -31.26
C ASN A 223 5.96 13.21 -30.26
N ALA A 224 6.25 12.14 -29.53
CA ALA A 224 5.36 11.64 -28.49
C ALA A 224 6.14 10.80 -27.48
N LEU A 225 5.68 10.80 -26.24
CA LEU A 225 6.09 9.87 -25.19
C LEU A 225 4.83 9.16 -24.69
N THR A 226 4.81 7.82 -24.81
CA THR A 226 3.62 7.01 -24.54
C THR A 226 3.95 5.79 -23.70
N LEU A 227 3.12 5.52 -22.70
CA LEU A 227 3.08 4.25 -21.96
C LEU A 227 1.92 3.40 -22.48
N GLN A 228 2.23 2.21 -22.99
CA GLN A 228 1.24 1.21 -23.35
C GLN A 228 1.63 -0.14 -22.75
N GLY A 229 0.73 -0.70 -21.93
CA GLY A 229 1.05 -1.90 -21.16
C GLY A 229 2.21 -1.62 -20.21
N GLU A 230 3.27 -2.41 -20.31
CA GLU A 230 4.47 -2.26 -19.48
C GLU A 230 5.63 -1.57 -20.21
N GLN A 231 5.39 -0.99 -21.39
CA GLN A 231 6.45 -0.39 -22.20
C GLN A 231 6.24 1.11 -22.34
N LEU A 232 7.24 1.85 -21.86
CA LEU A 232 7.33 3.28 -22.04
C LEU A 232 8.15 3.55 -23.30
N THR A 233 7.61 4.37 -24.20
CA THR A 233 8.19 4.63 -25.51
C THR A 233 8.31 6.13 -25.76
N ALA A 234 9.46 6.57 -26.25
CA ALA A 234 9.64 7.92 -26.77
C ALA A 234 9.89 7.83 -28.27
N ARG A 235 9.02 8.45 -29.07
CA ARG A 235 9.12 8.46 -30.52
C ARG A 235 9.64 9.81 -30.97
N LEU A 236 10.81 9.80 -31.59
CA LEU A 236 11.39 10.96 -32.25
C LEU A 236 11.03 10.90 -33.73
N LYS A 237 10.64 12.05 -34.27
CA LYS A 237 10.46 12.24 -35.72
C LYS A 237 11.75 12.84 -36.28
N ARG A 238 12.03 12.48 -37.53
CA ARG A 238 13.10 13.08 -38.32
C ARG A 238 12.56 14.33 -39.03
N ASP A 239 13.20 15.46 -38.79
CA ASP A 239 12.99 16.70 -39.53
C ASP A 239 13.86 16.73 -40.80
N GLU A 240 13.67 17.75 -41.66
CA GLU A 240 14.35 17.84 -42.96
C GLU A 240 15.89 17.77 -42.86
N ASP A 241 16.46 18.39 -41.83
CA ASP A 241 17.89 18.41 -41.56
C ASP A 241 18.41 17.18 -40.80
N GLY A 242 17.53 16.26 -40.41
CA GLY A 242 17.88 15.09 -39.61
C GLY A 242 18.78 14.12 -40.37
N ARG A 243 19.98 13.85 -39.85
CA ARG A 243 20.89 12.86 -40.43
C ARG A 243 20.68 11.48 -39.80
N LEU A 244 20.57 10.46 -40.65
CA LEU A 244 20.42 9.07 -40.19
C LEU A 244 21.70 8.52 -39.55
N SER A 245 22.88 8.93 -40.03
CA SER A 245 24.18 8.56 -39.44
C SER A 245 24.28 9.00 -37.99
N ASP A 246 23.85 10.23 -37.72
CA ASP A 246 24.03 10.88 -36.43
C ASP A 246 23.07 10.27 -35.41
N ALA A 247 21.81 10.04 -35.81
CA ALA A 247 20.85 9.29 -34.99
C ALA A 247 21.28 7.85 -34.72
N ARG A 248 21.85 7.16 -35.71
CA ARG A 248 22.37 5.80 -35.52
C ARG A 248 23.50 5.78 -34.49
N HIS A 249 24.51 6.62 -34.69
CA HIS A 249 25.64 6.71 -33.78
C HIS A 249 25.20 7.08 -32.36
N TRP A 250 24.34 8.10 -32.23
CA TRP A 250 23.78 8.49 -30.94
C TRP A 250 23.01 7.35 -30.28
N SER A 251 22.14 6.64 -31.02
CA SER A 251 21.36 5.53 -30.47
C SER A 251 22.23 4.37 -29.97
N GLU A 252 23.37 4.13 -30.59
CA GLU A 252 24.34 3.10 -30.17
C GLU A 252 25.07 3.48 -28.87
N THR A 253 25.08 4.76 -28.49
CA THR A 253 25.67 5.23 -27.21
C THR A 253 24.71 5.09 -26.02
N LEU A 254 23.42 4.85 -26.26
CA LEU A 254 22.42 4.76 -25.20
C LEU A 254 22.52 3.41 -24.48
N ALA A 255 22.97 3.43 -23.23
CA ALA A 255 22.91 2.25 -22.37
C ALA A 255 21.49 2.08 -21.80
N HIS A 256 21.03 0.84 -21.67
CA HIS A 256 19.78 0.47 -21.01
C HIS A 256 18.48 0.97 -21.66
N VAL A 257 18.53 1.43 -22.91
CA VAL A 257 17.36 1.83 -23.70
C VAL A 257 17.38 1.09 -25.02
N ASP A 258 16.27 0.43 -25.37
CA ASP A 258 16.15 -0.20 -26.68
C ASP A 258 15.83 0.88 -27.72
N ALA A 259 16.62 0.95 -28.79
CA ALA A 259 16.47 1.94 -29.85
C ALA A 259 16.18 1.27 -31.20
N LEU A 260 15.08 1.67 -31.84
CA LEU A 260 14.70 1.23 -33.18
C LEU A 260 14.70 2.41 -34.14
N LEU A 261 15.70 2.45 -35.02
CA LEU A 261 15.84 3.48 -36.04
C LEU A 261 15.19 3.06 -37.37
N THR A 262 14.38 3.96 -37.93
CA THR A 262 13.82 3.86 -39.28
C THR A 262 14.18 5.13 -40.07
N PRO A 263 13.95 5.19 -41.39
CA PRO A 263 14.27 6.37 -42.19
C PRO A 263 13.59 7.68 -41.74
N GLN A 264 12.46 7.59 -41.02
CA GLN A 264 11.63 8.75 -40.62
C GLN A 264 11.43 8.88 -39.10
N SER A 265 11.69 7.84 -38.32
CA SER A 265 11.52 7.89 -36.86
C SER A 265 12.53 7.04 -36.12
N LEU A 266 12.85 7.47 -34.90
CA LEU A 266 13.66 6.76 -33.94
C LEU A 266 12.79 6.52 -32.71
N THR A 267 12.57 5.26 -32.37
CA THR A 267 11.77 4.88 -31.20
C THR A 267 12.69 4.38 -30.11
N LEU A 268 12.67 5.05 -28.97
CA LEU A 268 13.31 4.61 -27.73
C LEU A 268 12.29 3.88 -26.88
N SER A 269 12.69 2.78 -26.24
CA SER A 269 11.82 1.94 -25.42
C SER A 269 12.47 1.57 -24.10
N LEU A 270 11.68 1.66 -23.03
CA LEU A 270 12.04 1.23 -21.68
C LEU A 270 10.93 0.34 -21.10
N PRO A 271 11.24 -0.90 -20.68
CA PRO A 271 10.29 -1.72 -19.95
C PRO A 271 10.12 -1.24 -18.50
N LEU A 272 8.87 -1.07 -18.06
CA LEU A 272 8.52 -0.70 -16.69
C LEU A 272 8.39 -1.95 -15.82
N THR A 273 9.45 -2.27 -15.10
CA THR A 273 9.51 -3.43 -14.20
C THR A 273 9.06 -3.10 -12.77
N GLN A 274 9.00 -1.82 -12.41
CA GLN A 274 8.72 -1.40 -11.04
C GLN A 274 7.21 -1.35 -10.76
N LYS A 275 6.79 -2.20 -9.82
CA LYS A 275 5.39 -2.38 -9.42
C LYS A 275 5.12 -1.75 -8.05
N LEU A 276 3.85 -1.66 -7.66
CA LEU A 276 3.42 -1.19 -6.33
C LEU A 276 3.64 -2.24 -5.22
N LYS A 277 4.75 -3.00 -5.25
CA LYS A 277 5.01 -4.10 -4.32
C LYS A 277 5.05 -3.64 -2.85
N ALA A 278 5.52 -2.43 -2.57
CA ALA A 278 5.48 -1.86 -1.21
C ALA A 278 4.04 -1.79 -0.65
N TRP A 279 3.08 -1.47 -1.53
CA TRP A 279 1.65 -1.45 -1.22
C TRP A 279 1.02 -2.84 -1.17
N SER A 280 1.71 -3.92 -1.52
CA SER A 280 1.15 -5.27 -1.34
C SER A 280 1.02 -5.67 0.15
N ALA A 281 1.79 -5.03 1.04
CA ALA A 281 1.78 -5.31 2.47
C ALA A 281 0.97 -4.30 3.29
N GLN A 282 0.53 -3.19 2.69
CA GLN A 282 -0.10 -2.05 3.36
C GLN A 282 -1.24 -1.50 2.50
N MET A 283 -2.37 -1.12 3.09
CA MET A 283 -3.44 -0.41 2.38
C MET A 283 -3.41 1.08 2.72
N SER A 284 -3.76 1.99 1.83
CA SER A 284 -4.04 3.38 2.20
C SER A 284 -5.53 3.53 2.55
N PRO A 285 -5.95 4.38 3.49
CA PRO A 285 -7.37 4.74 3.64
C PRO A 285 -7.94 5.25 2.31
N PHE A 286 -9.18 4.92 1.97
CA PHE A 286 -9.72 5.40 0.69
C PHE A 286 -9.83 6.93 0.66
N GLU A 287 -10.16 7.56 1.79
CA GLU A 287 -10.33 9.00 1.93
C GLU A 287 -9.06 9.80 1.62
N ALA A 288 -7.88 9.18 1.70
CA ALA A 288 -6.63 9.82 1.28
C ALA A 288 -6.61 10.12 -0.23
N SER A 289 -7.53 9.56 -1.03
CA SER A 289 -7.73 9.96 -2.41
C SER A 289 -8.19 11.42 -2.53
N ASP A 290 -8.94 11.94 -1.58
CA ASP A 290 -9.48 13.30 -1.65
C ASP A 290 -8.34 14.32 -1.58
N SER A 291 -7.41 14.12 -0.63
CA SER A 291 -6.19 14.95 -0.52
C SER A 291 -5.31 14.85 -1.77
N LEU A 292 -5.23 13.66 -2.39
CA LEU A 292 -4.53 13.49 -3.66
C LEU A 292 -5.19 14.30 -4.79
N LEU A 293 -6.52 14.21 -4.94
CA LEU A 293 -7.26 14.94 -5.97
C LEU A 293 -7.17 16.46 -5.77
N ASP A 294 -7.23 16.94 -4.52
CA ASP A 294 -7.05 18.35 -4.18
C ASP A 294 -5.64 18.84 -4.54
N ALA A 295 -4.60 18.08 -4.18
CA ALA A 295 -3.22 18.41 -4.53
C ALA A 295 -3.02 18.46 -6.05
N LEU A 296 -3.58 17.50 -6.80
CA LEU A 296 -3.52 17.49 -8.27
C LEU A 296 -4.25 18.69 -8.87
N THR A 297 -5.40 19.08 -8.32
CA THR A 297 -6.16 20.25 -8.75
C THR A 297 -5.38 21.54 -8.49
N GLN A 298 -4.74 21.67 -7.33
CA GLN A 298 -3.87 22.80 -6.99
C GLN A 298 -2.64 22.90 -7.92
N LEU A 299 -2.10 21.75 -8.34
CA LEU A 299 -1.05 21.67 -9.35
C LEU A 299 -1.57 21.95 -10.78
N GLY A 300 -2.84 22.32 -10.94
CA GLY A 300 -3.43 22.71 -12.22
C GLY A 300 -3.77 21.55 -13.15
N TRP A 301 -3.87 20.33 -12.64
CA TRP A 301 -4.37 19.19 -13.42
C TRP A 301 -5.89 19.24 -13.54
N ARG A 302 -6.39 18.95 -14.74
CA ARG A 302 -7.81 18.72 -14.96
C ARG A 302 -8.13 17.25 -14.77
N ILE A 303 -9.00 16.94 -13.82
CA ILE A 303 -9.47 15.59 -13.53
C ILE A 303 -10.76 15.30 -14.32
N SER A 304 -10.85 14.15 -14.98
CA SER A 304 -12.04 13.68 -15.70
C SER A 304 -12.22 12.17 -15.61
N ASP A 305 -13.34 11.67 -16.13
CA ASP A 305 -13.64 10.23 -16.28
C ASP A 305 -13.54 9.44 -14.98
N THR A 306 -13.90 10.09 -13.87
CA THR A 306 -13.83 9.50 -12.53
C THR A 306 -14.82 8.36 -12.38
N LYS A 307 -14.34 7.20 -11.94
CA LYS A 307 -15.14 6.02 -11.66
C LYS A 307 -14.69 5.37 -10.36
N GLU A 308 -15.62 5.28 -9.42
CA GLU A 308 -15.45 4.51 -8.19
C GLU A 308 -15.95 3.08 -8.39
N SER A 309 -15.27 2.13 -7.78
CA SER A 309 -15.72 0.73 -7.73
C SER A 309 -15.43 0.15 -6.34
N PRO A 310 -16.45 0.07 -5.46
CA PRO A 310 -16.33 -0.48 -4.12
C PRO A 310 -16.38 -2.02 -4.13
N SER A 311 -15.66 -2.63 -3.19
CA SER A 311 -15.72 -4.04 -2.81
C SER A 311 -15.81 -4.14 -1.27
N ALA A 312 -15.89 -5.34 -0.72
CA ALA A 312 -16.11 -5.52 0.72
C ALA A 312 -14.96 -4.99 1.60
N LEU A 313 -13.70 -5.01 1.13
CA LEU A 313 -12.54 -4.48 1.88
C LEU A 313 -11.75 -3.39 1.14
N ILE A 314 -11.97 -3.23 -0.17
CA ILE A 314 -11.21 -2.29 -1.00
C ILE A 314 -12.15 -1.39 -1.77
N LYS A 315 -11.72 -0.16 -2.01
CA LYS A 315 -12.39 0.77 -2.89
C LYS A 315 -11.37 1.32 -3.88
N THR A 316 -11.75 1.32 -5.15
CA THR A 316 -10.90 1.78 -6.25
C THR A 316 -11.47 3.05 -6.85
N LEU A 317 -10.59 3.97 -7.23
CA LEU A 317 -10.89 5.21 -7.91
C LEU A 317 -10.06 5.27 -9.18
N SER A 318 -10.70 5.17 -10.33
CA SER A 318 -10.06 5.37 -11.63
C SER A 318 -10.39 6.77 -12.15
N PHE A 319 -9.40 7.48 -12.69
CA PHE A 319 -9.59 8.84 -13.20
C PHE A 319 -8.53 9.17 -14.26
N THR A 320 -8.84 10.18 -15.07
CA THR A 320 -7.96 10.72 -16.10
C THR A 320 -7.45 12.10 -15.65
N LEU A 321 -6.15 12.34 -15.76
CA LEU A 321 -5.55 13.66 -15.62
C LEU A 321 -5.19 14.22 -16.98
N LYS A 322 -5.52 15.49 -17.22
CA LYS A 322 -5.15 16.24 -18.42
C LYS A 322 -4.52 17.57 -18.06
N LYS A 323 -3.45 17.93 -18.77
CA LYS A 323 -2.81 19.24 -18.64
C LYS A 323 -2.21 19.65 -19.98
N ASP A 324 -2.58 20.83 -20.46
CA ASP A 324 -2.23 21.30 -21.81
C ASP A 324 -0.84 21.93 -21.93
N ALA A 325 -0.28 22.39 -20.82
CA ALA A 325 0.98 23.12 -20.76
C ALA A 325 1.85 22.59 -19.60
N MET A 326 2.03 21.27 -19.54
CA MET A 326 2.85 20.63 -18.51
C MET A 326 4.34 20.77 -18.83
N THR A 327 5.14 21.13 -17.85
CA THR A 327 6.61 21.10 -17.92
C THR A 327 7.17 19.80 -17.33
N LEU A 328 8.42 19.45 -17.67
CA LEU A 328 9.08 18.31 -17.04
C LEU A 328 9.27 18.50 -15.51
N ALA A 329 9.45 19.74 -15.05
CA ALA A 329 9.54 20.02 -13.61
C ALA A 329 8.23 19.64 -12.88
N GLU A 330 7.08 19.94 -13.47
CA GLU A 330 5.78 19.57 -12.89
C GLU A 330 5.53 18.07 -12.92
N LEU A 331 6.07 17.35 -13.92
CA LEU A 331 6.03 15.89 -13.94
C LEU A 331 6.89 15.28 -12.80
N ALA A 332 8.01 15.92 -12.44
CA ALA A 332 8.80 15.52 -11.26
C ALA A 332 8.08 15.83 -9.93
N THR A 333 7.31 16.93 -9.87
CA THR A 333 6.42 17.19 -8.72
C THR A 333 5.33 16.12 -8.63
N PHE A 334 4.74 15.71 -9.76
CA PHE A 334 3.78 14.61 -9.80
C PHE A 334 4.40 13.28 -9.34
N GLU A 335 5.63 12.96 -9.76
CA GLU A 335 6.35 11.77 -9.29
C GLU A 335 6.43 11.75 -7.76
N THR A 336 6.87 12.85 -7.15
CA THR A 336 7.04 12.97 -5.70
C THR A 336 5.70 12.81 -4.97
N LEU A 337 4.62 13.41 -5.51
CA LEU A 337 3.28 13.25 -4.97
C LEU A 337 2.79 11.80 -5.09
N ALA A 338 3.00 11.15 -6.23
CA ALA A 338 2.53 9.79 -6.49
C ALA A 338 3.27 8.74 -5.64
N GLU A 339 4.48 9.03 -5.14
CA GLU A 339 5.29 8.09 -4.34
C GLU A 339 4.57 7.66 -3.04
N VAL A 340 3.77 8.57 -2.45
CA VAL A 340 3.12 8.34 -1.15
C VAL A 340 1.72 7.74 -1.24
N TYR A 341 1.25 7.39 -2.45
CA TYR A 341 -0.08 6.81 -2.66
C TYR A 341 -0.01 5.45 -3.40
N PRO A 342 -0.99 4.54 -3.20
CA PRO A 342 -1.15 3.30 -3.97
C PRO A 342 -1.72 3.61 -5.37
N LEU A 343 -0.98 4.41 -6.12
CA LEU A 343 -1.39 4.98 -7.39
C LEU A 343 -0.73 4.22 -8.54
N SER A 344 -1.55 3.57 -9.35
CA SER A 344 -1.11 2.86 -10.55
C SER A 344 -1.35 3.70 -11.79
N LEU A 345 -0.42 3.64 -12.75
CA LEU A 345 -0.54 4.29 -14.04
C LEU A 345 -0.76 3.24 -15.12
N THR A 346 -1.87 3.37 -15.84
CA THR A 346 -2.25 2.41 -16.90
C THR A 346 -1.81 2.89 -18.26
N THR A 347 -1.92 4.19 -18.51
CA THR A 347 -1.48 4.83 -19.74
C THR A 347 -0.99 6.25 -19.44
N LEU A 348 -0.01 6.67 -20.22
CA LEU A 348 0.55 8.01 -20.23
C LEU A 348 0.73 8.40 -21.67
N GLN A 349 0.34 9.62 -22.01
CA GLN A 349 0.59 10.21 -23.31
C GLN A 349 1.03 11.66 -23.11
N MET A 350 2.21 11.97 -23.61
CA MET A 350 2.77 13.31 -23.63
C MET A 350 3.12 13.66 -25.07
N THR A 351 2.54 14.75 -25.58
CA THR A 351 2.92 15.31 -26.88
C THR A 351 3.55 16.68 -26.66
N PRO A 352 4.74 16.93 -27.22
CA PRO A 352 5.41 18.21 -27.07
C PRO A 352 4.62 19.33 -27.75
N ARG A 353 4.68 20.50 -27.13
CA ARG A 353 4.22 21.78 -27.65
C ARG A 353 5.42 22.71 -27.81
N GLU A 354 5.16 23.92 -28.29
CA GLU A 354 6.16 24.98 -28.34
C GLU A 354 6.72 25.27 -26.93
N SER A 355 7.97 25.72 -26.86
CA SER A 355 8.62 26.18 -25.61
C SER A 355 8.83 25.12 -24.51
N GLY A 356 9.03 23.85 -24.87
CA GLY A 356 9.38 22.79 -23.89
C GLY A 356 8.23 22.36 -22.98
N GLN A 357 6.99 22.68 -23.38
CA GLN A 357 5.77 22.24 -22.71
C GLN A 357 5.19 21.00 -23.39
N TYR A 358 4.30 20.31 -22.70
CA TYR A 358 3.66 19.08 -23.16
C TYR A 358 2.15 19.15 -22.92
N HIS A 359 1.37 18.65 -23.88
CA HIS A 359 0.03 18.20 -23.61
C HIS A 359 0.13 16.79 -23.03
N ALA A 360 -0.30 16.63 -21.77
CA ALA A 360 -0.19 15.40 -21.02
C ALA A 360 -1.58 14.84 -20.70
N THR A 361 -1.76 13.54 -20.94
CA THR A 361 -2.92 12.76 -20.52
C THR A 361 -2.42 11.51 -19.77
N LEU A 362 -2.91 11.29 -18.56
CA LEU A 362 -2.56 10.16 -17.70
C LEU A 362 -3.83 9.45 -17.23
N HIS A 363 -3.85 8.12 -17.28
CA HIS A 363 -4.95 7.33 -16.70
C HIS A 363 -4.46 6.58 -15.48
N LEU A 364 -5.06 6.91 -14.34
CA LEU A 364 -4.62 6.48 -13.03
C LEU A 364 -5.69 5.67 -12.32
N THR A 365 -5.25 4.73 -11.50
CA THR A 365 -6.12 4.03 -10.56
C THR A 365 -5.51 4.07 -9.17
N TYR A 366 -6.24 4.66 -8.24
CA TYR A 366 -5.99 4.63 -6.80
C TYR A 366 -6.76 3.46 -6.17
N THR A 367 -6.13 2.73 -5.25
CA THR A 367 -6.79 1.64 -4.51
C THR A 367 -6.56 1.79 -3.01
N GLY A 368 -7.63 1.96 -2.25
CA GLY A 368 -7.59 2.08 -0.79
C GLY A 368 -8.49 1.08 -0.06
N GLU A 369 -8.38 1.06 1.26
CA GLU A 369 -9.25 0.32 2.18
C GLU A 369 -10.65 0.94 2.19
N ASN A 370 -11.69 0.12 2.00
CA ASN A 370 -13.07 0.53 2.14
C ASN A 370 -13.45 0.51 3.63
N GLN A 371 -13.95 1.62 4.17
CA GLN A 371 -14.28 1.75 5.60
C GLN A 371 -15.51 0.95 6.03
#